data_AF-A0A3S4CVQ6-F1
#
_entry.id   AF-A0A3S4CVQ6-F1
#
_cell.length_a   1.000
_cell.length_b   1.000
_cell.length_c   1.000
_cell.angle_alpha   90.00
_cell.angle_beta   90.00
_cell.angle_gamma   90.00
#
_symmetry.space_group_name_H-M   'P 1'
#
loop_
_entity.id
_entity.type
_entity.pdbx_description
1 polymer ?
#
loop_
_entity_poly.entity_id
_entity_poly.type
_entity_poly.pdbx_seq_one_letter_code
_entity_poly.pdbx_strand_id
1 'polypeptide(L)'
;MTSGLHHVTAITRDVQANVDFWMGFLGLSLVKQTAGFEDAEQLHLFYGDPAGSPGSLVSFLVWQDGAPGRTGHGRVAEIALAIPRARIGDWLTRAMQRGLRVEGPVREFGEPVLRLKDPDGIIVKLVGIDLPDTGWPAAPAALRAVTIWSEVPDRTAAFLRPFGYRDGGAEGGLRRLLSDSDAIDIRDASGFVPGIPGTGVVDHVALRVPDAAALQRHHDALKARDAGDVTVHDRKYFASLYVREPGDTLIELATDGPGMAVDEDADRLGRILMIPPHFAGTEDLPLRLPQFARPGEERTRMRELPFVHRLRQPDAPDGSAMVLLHGTGGSEADLMPLAHRIAPHATLLGVRGRSAEEGVARFFRRTSMTSFDQDDIRAEAEAFAAFWQGALSAYDLDPARITVMGYSNGANFAAAVMGLHPGLIRRAILMRPMAVLEDLPKADLTGVSVLTLTGARDPYGPHAPRLNDWLAARGATLDARVVAGGHELSPDDLAEAADWMKGARDG
;
A
#
# COMPACT_ATOMS: atom_id res chain seq x y z
N MET A 1 -10.81 17.84 30.35
CA MET A 1 -10.62 16.87 29.24
C MET A 1 -9.34 17.27 28.56
N THR A 2 -8.49 16.29 28.26
CA THR A 2 -7.11 16.54 27.86
C THR A 2 -7.06 16.94 26.40
N SER A 3 -6.69 18.19 26.12
CA SER A 3 -6.35 18.62 24.76
C SER A 3 -5.01 18.01 24.34
N GLY A 4 -4.86 17.70 23.04
CA GLY A 4 -3.62 17.15 22.52
C GLY A 4 -3.75 16.48 21.16
N LEU A 5 -2.71 15.77 20.75
CA LEU A 5 -2.65 14.93 19.57
C LEU A 5 -3.50 13.67 19.80
N HIS A 6 -4.25 13.28 18.77
CA HIS A 6 -4.99 12.02 18.75
C HIS A 6 -4.20 10.94 18.03
N HIS A 7 -3.78 11.22 16.80
CA HIS A 7 -2.99 10.31 15.99
C HIS A 7 -2.26 11.08 14.87
N VAL A 8 -1.28 10.43 14.23
CA VAL A 8 -0.61 10.95 13.03
C VAL A 8 -0.73 9.90 11.94
N THR A 9 -1.13 10.29 10.73
CA THR A 9 -1.29 9.35 9.60
C THR A 9 -0.27 9.66 8.52
N ALA A 10 0.52 8.66 8.15
CA ALA A 10 1.52 8.76 7.09
C ALA A 10 1.29 7.73 5.98
N ILE A 11 2.09 7.81 4.93
CA ILE A 11 1.97 6.93 3.76
C ILE A 11 3.25 6.08 3.65
N THR A 12 3.11 4.77 3.63
CA THR A 12 4.23 3.82 3.46
C THR A 12 4.23 3.20 2.07
N ARG A 13 5.41 2.95 1.51
CA ARG A 13 5.60 2.23 0.25
C ARG A 13 5.58 0.71 0.41
N ASP A 14 6.09 0.21 1.53
CA ASP A 14 6.30 -1.22 1.76
C ASP A 14 5.74 -1.59 3.14
N VAL A 15 4.67 -2.38 3.13
CA VAL A 15 4.00 -2.81 4.36
C VAL A 15 4.92 -3.60 5.28
N GLN A 16 5.79 -4.45 4.74
CA GLN A 16 6.63 -5.32 5.56
C GLN A 16 7.78 -4.52 6.18
N ALA A 17 8.40 -3.62 5.42
CA ALA A 17 9.42 -2.73 5.95
C ALA A 17 8.84 -1.84 7.07
N ASN A 18 7.62 -1.33 6.85
CA ASN A 18 6.90 -0.54 7.84
C ASN A 18 6.63 -1.34 9.13
N VAL A 19 6.08 -2.54 9.04
CA VAL A 19 5.83 -3.43 10.19
C VAL A 19 7.14 -3.78 10.92
N ASP A 20 8.21 -4.08 10.17
CA ASP A 20 9.53 -4.38 10.72
C ASP A 20 10.08 -3.21 11.57
N PHE A 21 9.83 -1.96 11.14
CA PHE A 21 10.26 -0.78 11.88
C PHE A 21 9.32 -0.44 13.05
N TRP A 22 8.04 -0.25 12.79
CA TRP A 22 7.09 0.29 13.79
C TRP A 22 6.72 -0.75 14.85
N MET A 23 6.54 -2.02 14.49
CA MET A 23 6.36 -3.10 15.48
C MET A 23 7.69 -3.72 15.88
N GLY A 24 8.54 -4.09 14.93
CA GLY A 24 9.75 -4.86 15.21
C GLY A 24 10.82 -4.03 15.93
N PHE A 25 11.22 -2.90 15.35
CA PHE A 25 12.26 -2.05 15.90
C PHE A 25 11.76 -1.20 17.07
N LEU A 26 10.67 -0.43 16.89
CA LEU A 26 10.11 0.44 17.93
C LEU A 26 9.31 -0.31 19.00
N GLY A 27 8.82 -1.52 18.71
CA GLY A 27 8.08 -2.31 19.69
C GLY A 27 6.63 -1.88 19.90
N LEU A 28 6.07 -1.02 19.03
CA LEU A 28 4.67 -0.60 19.16
C LEU A 28 3.73 -1.76 18.84
N SER A 29 2.55 -1.73 19.45
CA SER A 29 1.49 -2.69 19.18
C SER A 29 0.74 -2.31 17.91
N LEU A 30 0.56 -3.25 16.98
CA LEU A 30 -0.44 -3.09 15.91
C LEU A 30 -1.82 -3.29 16.54
N VAL A 31 -2.56 -2.20 16.68
CA VAL A 31 -3.86 -2.15 17.37
C VAL A 31 -5.05 -2.16 16.41
N LYS A 32 -4.81 -1.91 15.12
CA LYS A 32 -5.82 -2.11 14.08
C LYS A 32 -5.19 -2.35 12.72
N GLN A 33 -5.84 -3.18 11.93
CA GLN A 33 -5.62 -3.28 10.49
C GLN A 33 -7.00 -3.24 9.81
N THR A 34 -7.15 -2.35 8.84
CA THR A 34 -8.42 -2.16 8.13
C THR A 34 -8.17 -1.91 6.66
N ALA A 35 -9.11 -2.29 5.80
CA ALA A 35 -9.24 -1.68 4.49
C ALA A 35 -9.59 -0.19 4.65
N GLY A 36 -9.14 0.63 3.72
CA GLY A 36 -9.37 2.07 3.74
C GLY A 36 -10.87 2.38 3.66
N PHE A 37 -11.28 3.40 4.40
CA PHE A 37 -12.69 3.83 4.42
C PHE A 37 -13.11 4.55 3.14
N GLU A 38 -12.16 5.20 2.45
CA GLU A 38 -12.40 5.84 1.14
C GLU A 38 -12.06 4.90 -0.02
N ASP A 39 -11.03 4.07 0.16
CA ASP A 39 -10.56 3.09 -0.81
C ASP A 39 -10.30 1.75 -0.11
N ALA A 40 -11.16 0.78 -0.38
CA ALA A 40 -11.09 -0.53 0.26
C ALA A 40 -9.82 -1.31 -0.15
N GLU A 41 -9.18 -0.96 -1.27
CA GLU A 41 -7.97 -1.61 -1.78
C GLU A 41 -6.69 -1.08 -1.12
N GLN A 42 -6.83 -0.09 -0.23
CA GLN A 42 -5.75 0.47 0.54
C GLN A 42 -5.74 -0.15 1.94
N LEU A 43 -4.69 -0.88 2.29
CA LEU A 43 -4.50 -1.34 3.66
C LEU A 43 -4.14 -0.14 4.55
N HIS A 44 -4.74 -0.06 5.73
CA HIS A 44 -4.50 0.96 6.73
C HIS A 44 -4.15 0.32 8.06
N LEU A 45 -2.94 0.60 8.55
CA LEU A 45 -2.39 0.03 9.79
C LEU A 45 -2.33 1.09 10.89
N PHE A 46 -2.69 0.72 12.12
CA PHE A 46 -2.58 1.59 13.29
C PHE A 46 -1.65 0.97 14.33
N TYR A 47 -0.61 1.71 14.70
CA TYR A 47 0.32 1.37 15.77
C TYR A 47 0.12 2.28 16.96
N GLY A 48 0.35 1.79 18.17
CA GLY A 48 0.33 2.61 19.38
C GLY A 48 0.69 1.83 20.63
N ASP A 49 0.21 2.31 21.77
CA ASP A 49 0.22 1.53 23.00
C ASP A 49 -0.68 0.28 22.87
N PRO A 50 -0.58 -0.72 23.77
CA PRO A 50 -1.38 -1.93 23.67
C PRO A 50 -2.90 -1.71 23.71
N ALA A 51 -3.38 -0.58 24.23
CA ALA A 51 -4.80 -0.26 24.31
C ALA A 51 -5.32 0.51 23.07
N GLY A 52 -4.44 0.99 22.20
CA GLY A 52 -4.79 1.85 21.08
C GLY A 52 -5.29 3.23 21.52
N SER A 53 -4.73 3.79 22.58
CA SER A 53 -5.20 5.02 23.21
C SER A 53 -4.94 6.26 22.33
N PRO A 54 -5.90 7.21 22.22
CA PRO A 54 -5.66 8.52 21.63
C PRO A 54 -4.42 9.20 22.22
N GLY A 55 -3.58 9.76 21.35
CA GLY A 55 -2.29 10.35 21.71
C GLY A 55 -1.12 9.36 21.69
N SER A 56 -1.35 8.06 21.49
CA SER A 56 -0.27 7.08 21.24
C SER A 56 -0.15 6.65 19.77
N LEU A 57 -1.13 7.01 18.95
CA LEU A 57 -1.36 6.37 17.66
C LEU A 57 -0.53 6.98 16.53
N VAL A 58 0.15 6.13 15.77
CA VAL A 58 0.69 6.44 14.44
C VAL A 58 0.09 5.46 13.45
N SER A 59 -0.49 5.95 12.37
CA SER A 59 -1.16 5.13 11.37
C SER A 59 -0.53 5.28 9.98
N PHE A 60 -0.71 4.26 9.14
CA PHE A 60 -0.12 4.19 7.81
C PHE A 60 -1.12 3.76 6.76
N LEU A 61 -1.33 4.60 5.75
CA LEU A 61 -1.94 4.22 4.49
C LEU A 61 -0.88 3.51 3.64
N VAL A 62 -1.14 2.26 3.27
CA VAL A 62 -0.17 1.44 2.53
C VAL A 62 -0.37 1.67 1.04
N TRP A 63 0.53 2.43 0.43
CA TRP A 63 0.60 2.60 -1.02
C TRP A 63 1.68 1.66 -1.54
N GLN A 64 1.35 0.37 -1.59
CA GLN A 64 2.30 -0.68 -1.94
C GLN A 64 2.96 -0.41 -3.31
N ASP A 65 4.27 -0.24 -3.32
CA ASP A 65 5.06 0.13 -4.49
C ASP A 65 4.63 1.46 -5.14
N GLY A 66 4.07 2.37 -4.33
CA GLY A 66 3.65 3.71 -4.71
C GLY A 66 4.82 4.65 -4.93
N ALA A 67 4.57 5.72 -5.71
CA ALA A 67 5.55 6.74 -6.00
C ALA A 67 5.95 7.51 -4.72
N PRO A 68 7.25 7.86 -4.58
CA PRO A 68 7.72 8.66 -3.44
C PRO A 68 7.10 10.06 -3.47
N GLY A 69 6.70 10.51 -2.29
CA GLY A 69 6.30 11.90 -2.06
C GLY A 69 7.51 12.79 -1.81
N ARG A 70 7.23 14.02 -1.37
CA ARG A 70 8.27 14.94 -0.90
C ARG A 70 7.75 15.75 0.28
N THR A 71 8.45 15.71 1.40
CA THR A 71 8.19 16.63 2.51
C THR A 71 8.57 18.06 2.11
N GLY A 72 7.68 18.99 2.39
CA GLY A 72 7.84 20.43 2.14
C GLY A 72 6.89 21.21 3.04
N HIS A 73 6.70 22.49 2.79
CA HIS A 73 5.70 23.26 3.55
C HIS A 73 4.28 22.71 3.31
N GLY A 74 3.38 22.97 4.26
CA GLY A 74 2.02 22.44 4.30
C GLY A 74 1.94 20.96 4.67
N ARG A 75 2.96 20.43 5.34
CA ARG A 75 3.03 19.05 5.81
C ARG A 75 3.65 18.97 7.21
N VAL A 76 3.34 17.88 7.90
CA VAL A 76 4.12 17.43 9.06
C VAL A 76 5.42 16.80 8.54
N ALA A 77 6.55 17.21 9.10
CA ALA A 77 7.87 16.79 8.69
C ALA A 77 8.54 15.82 9.67
N GLU A 78 8.18 15.86 10.96
CA GLU A 78 8.78 15.02 12.00
C GLU A 78 7.69 14.51 12.95
N ILE A 79 7.75 13.23 13.34
CA ILE A 79 6.91 12.61 14.36
C ILE A 79 7.77 12.38 15.60
N ALA A 80 7.38 12.89 16.76
CA ALA A 80 8.12 12.72 18.00
C ALA A 80 7.37 11.81 18.98
N LEU A 81 8.06 10.80 19.49
CA LEU A 81 7.55 9.80 20.41
C LEU A 81 8.25 9.89 21.77
N ALA A 82 7.47 9.81 22.83
CA ALA A 82 7.93 9.87 24.21
C ALA A 82 8.50 8.51 24.65
N ILE A 83 9.72 8.53 25.20
CA ILE A 83 10.37 7.38 25.83
C ILE A 83 10.86 7.76 27.23
N PRO A 84 11.10 6.81 28.15
CA PRO A 84 11.73 7.10 29.43
C PRO A 84 13.11 7.73 29.21
N ARG A 85 13.37 8.88 29.86
CA ARG A 85 14.63 9.64 29.72
C ARG A 85 15.88 8.79 29.93
N ALA A 86 15.82 7.86 30.89
CA ALA A 86 16.92 6.95 31.20
C ALA A 86 17.28 6.00 30.05
N ARG A 87 16.37 5.78 29.09
CA ARG A 87 16.51 4.82 27.99
C ARG A 87 17.06 5.40 26.69
N ILE A 88 17.39 6.69 26.64
CA ILE A 88 17.99 7.32 25.43
C ILE A 88 19.24 6.55 24.97
N GLY A 89 20.14 6.18 25.90
CA GLY A 89 21.35 5.42 25.55
C GLY A 89 21.05 4.00 25.04
N ASP A 90 20.03 3.34 25.59
CA ASP A 90 19.60 2.00 25.17
C ASP A 90 19.03 2.04 23.74
N TRP A 91 18.25 3.07 23.41
CA TRP A 91 17.72 3.30 22.06
C TRP A 91 18.80 3.61 21.03
N LEU A 92 19.77 4.45 21.38
CA LEU A 92 20.93 4.71 20.51
C LEU A 92 21.68 3.40 20.20
N THR A 93 21.95 2.60 21.23
CA THR A 93 22.62 1.30 21.08
C THR A 93 21.82 0.34 20.22
N ARG A 94 20.51 0.23 20.44
CA ARG A 94 19.61 -0.61 19.63
C ARG A 94 19.61 -0.20 18.17
N ALA A 95 19.52 1.09 17.88
CA ALA A 95 19.51 1.62 16.52
C ALA A 95 20.84 1.29 15.80
N MET A 96 21.98 1.51 16.47
CA MET A 96 23.30 1.16 15.92
C MET A 96 23.46 -0.33 15.64
N GLN A 97 23.00 -1.20 16.57
CA GLN A 97 23.03 -2.66 16.38
C GLN A 97 22.16 -3.14 15.21
N ARG A 98 21.12 -2.38 14.86
CA ARG A 98 20.25 -2.64 13.70
C ARG A 98 20.70 -1.92 12.43
N GLY A 99 21.84 -1.24 12.45
CA GLY A 99 22.39 -0.52 11.30
C GLY A 99 21.60 0.74 10.91
N LEU A 100 20.73 1.24 11.80
CA LEU A 100 19.98 2.47 11.55
C LEU A 100 20.89 3.69 11.76
N ARG A 101 20.76 4.67 10.86
CA ARG A 101 21.40 5.98 11.04
C ARG A 101 20.66 6.73 12.15
N VAL A 102 21.44 7.30 13.07
CA VAL A 102 20.93 8.06 14.21
C VAL A 102 21.62 9.42 14.24
N GLU A 103 20.86 10.47 14.48
CA GLU A 103 21.40 11.80 14.80
C GLU A 103 21.10 12.14 16.27
N GLY A 104 22.08 12.71 16.96
CA GLY A 104 22.02 12.99 18.39
C GLY A 104 22.71 11.93 19.26
N PRO A 105 22.50 11.95 20.59
CA PRO A 105 21.49 12.74 21.29
C PRO A 105 21.80 14.24 21.29
N VAL A 106 20.79 15.05 20.99
CA VAL A 106 20.81 16.51 21.16
C VAL A 106 19.80 16.92 22.22
N ARG A 107 19.84 18.16 22.70
CA ARG A 107 18.77 18.71 23.54
C ARG A 107 17.86 19.59 22.68
N GLU A 108 16.56 19.41 22.82
CA GLU A 108 15.53 20.30 22.25
C GLU A 108 14.53 20.63 23.33
N PHE A 109 14.30 21.91 23.59
CA PHE A 109 13.41 22.39 24.66
C PHE A 109 13.74 21.75 26.03
N GLY A 110 15.04 21.49 26.27
CA GLY A 110 15.54 20.84 27.49
C GLY A 110 15.43 19.31 27.54
N GLU A 111 14.85 18.67 26.52
CA GLU A 111 14.64 17.23 26.43
C GLU A 111 15.72 16.57 25.55
N PRO A 112 16.33 15.44 25.94
CA PRO A 112 17.21 14.68 25.08
C PRO A 112 16.43 14.04 23.93
N VAL A 113 16.92 14.18 22.71
CA VAL A 113 16.28 13.72 21.48
C VAL A 113 17.26 12.91 20.64
N LEU A 114 16.82 11.74 20.20
CA LEU A 114 17.44 10.99 19.10
C LEU A 114 16.56 11.10 17.87
N ARG A 115 17.17 11.34 16.70
CA ARG A 115 16.46 11.30 15.41
C ARG A 115 16.83 10.04 14.65
N LEU A 116 15.80 9.39 14.14
CA LEU A 116 15.86 8.24 13.26
C LEU A 116 15.12 8.58 11.97
N LYS A 117 15.30 7.72 10.96
CA LYS A 117 14.41 7.67 9.81
C LYS A 117 13.76 6.30 9.77
N ASP A 118 12.47 6.29 9.49
CA ASP A 118 11.77 5.06 9.14
C ASP A 118 12.19 4.58 7.73
N PRO A 119 11.72 3.40 7.27
CA PRO A 119 12.11 2.85 5.96
C PRO A 119 11.77 3.75 4.77
N ASP A 120 10.73 4.59 4.88
CA ASP A 120 10.29 5.52 3.84
C ASP A 120 10.94 6.92 3.98
N GLY A 121 11.77 7.11 5.02
CA GLY A 121 12.54 8.34 5.24
C GLY A 121 11.86 9.36 6.16
N ILE A 122 10.71 9.03 6.76
CA ILE A 122 10.01 9.87 7.73
C ILE A 122 10.90 10.04 8.96
N ILE A 123 11.07 11.27 9.41
CA ILE A 123 11.87 11.57 10.60
C ILE A 123 11.08 11.20 11.85
N VAL A 124 11.63 10.27 12.63
CA VAL A 124 11.09 9.83 13.92
C VAL A 124 12.01 10.30 15.03
N LYS A 125 11.51 11.13 15.94
CA LYS A 125 12.23 11.54 17.14
C LYS A 125 11.86 10.64 18.32
N LEU A 126 12.86 10.13 19.02
CA LEU A 126 12.69 9.55 20.34
C LEU A 126 13.07 10.59 21.38
N VAL A 127 12.09 11.07 22.13
CA VAL A 127 12.23 12.16 23.11
C VAL A 127 12.21 11.60 24.51
N GLY A 128 13.32 11.75 25.23
CA GLY A 128 13.47 11.28 26.60
C GLY A 128 12.78 12.21 27.58
N ILE A 129 11.65 11.77 28.13
CA ILE A 129 10.88 12.51 29.14
C ILE A 129 10.79 11.73 30.45
N ASP A 130 10.24 12.36 31.48
CA ASP A 130 10.12 11.75 32.80
C ASP A 130 8.93 10.78 32.82
N LEU A 131 9.16 9.57 32.30
CA LEU A 131 8.23 8.44 32.30
C LEU A 131 8.74 7.30 33.19
N PRO A 132 7.83 6.51 33.79
CA PRO A 132 8.18 5.26 34.43
C PRO A 132 8.92 4.32 33.47
N ASP A 133 9.94 3.65 33.98
CA ASP A 133 10.68 2.63 33.24
C ASP A 133 10.03 1.27 33.44
N THR A 134 9.45 0.72 32.37
CA THR A 134 8.69 -0.54 32.38
C THR A 134 9.51 -1.75 31.93
N GLY A 135 10.83 -1.59 31.77
CA GLY A 135 11.74 -2.65 31.32
C GLY A 135 12.35 -2.36 29.95
N TRP A 136 13.08 -3.34 29.39
CA TRP A 136 13.70 -3.21 28.08
C TRP A 136 13.44 -4.46 27.22
N PRO A 137 13.02 -4.30 25.94
CA PRO A 137 12.73 -3.04 25.25
C PRO A 137 11.44 -2.36 25.73
N ALA A 138 11.52 -1.05 26.06
CA ALA A 138 10.35 -0.22 26.37
C ALA A 138 9.93 0.54 25.11
N ALA A 139 8.84 0.12 24.49
CA ALA A 139 8.25 0.81 23.35
C ALA A 139 7.91 2.27 23.70
N PRO A 140 7.93 3.19 22.72
CA PRO A 140 7.49 4.56 22.98
C PRO A 140 6.04 4.61 23.50
N ALA A 141 5.80 5.46 24.50
CA ALA A 141 4.56 5.45 25.26
C ALA A 141 3.46 6.32 24.65
N ALA A 142 3.84 7.40 23.96
CA ALA A 142 2.90 8.38 23.40
C ALA A 142 3.56 9.24 22.32
N LEU A 143 2.74 9.95 21.53
CA LEU A 143 3.15 11.10 20.75
C LEU A 143 3.59 12.22 21.71
N ARG A 144 4.85 12.65 21.59
CA ARG A 144 5.37 13.80 22.32
C ARG A 144 5.10 15.11 21.58
N ALA A 145 5.27 15.08 20.26
CA ALA A 145 5.06 16.23 19.40
C ALA A 145 4.95 15.84 17.92
N VAL A 146 4.48 16.77 17.09
CA VAL A 146 4.75 16.77 15.65
C VAL A 146 5.43 18.08 15.26
N THR A 147 6.19 18.07 14.16
CA THR A 147 6.74 19.30 13.58
C THR A 147 6.09 19.63 12.25
N ILE A 148 5.38 20.75 12.17
CA ILE A 148 4.74 21.27 10.95
C ILE A 148 5.68 22.27 10.27
N TRP A 149 5.84 22.15 8.95
CA TRP A 149 6.50 23.17 8.14
C TRP A 149 5.43 24.07 7.52
N SER A 150 5.41 25.33 7.93
CA SER A 150 4.40 26.30 7.47
C SER A 150 5.07 27.51 6.83
N GLU A 151 4.52 27.97 5.71
CA GLU A 151 4.92 29.26 5.12
C GLU A 151 4.29 30.45 5.83
N VAL A 152 3.29 30.21 6.68
CA VAL A 152 2.54 31.23 7.41
C VAL A 152 2.47 30.87 8.91
N PRO A 153 3.63 30.73 9.59
CA PRO A 153 3.71 30.14 10.94
C PRO A 153 2.83 30.84 11.98
N ASP A 154 2.66 32.16 11.89
CA ASP A 154 1.75 32.92 12.78
C ASP A 154 0.27 32.55 12.57
N ARG A 155 -0.15 32.34 11.32
CA ARG A 155 -1.53 31.96 10.98
C ARG A 155 -1.80 30.51 11.35
N THR A 156 -0.85 29.61 11.11
CA THR A 156 -0.91 28.21 11.57
C THR A 156 -1.03 28.17 13.10
N ALA A 157 -0.22 28.94 13.83
CA ALA A 157 -0.32 28.98 15.29
C ALA A 157 -1.67 29.52 15.76
N ALA A 158 -2.16 30.61 15.16
CA ALA A 158 -3.46 31.17 15.49
C ALA A 158 -4.62 30.19 15.20
N PHE A 159 -4.51 29.39 14.14
CA PHE A 159 -5.48 28.36 13.80
C PHE A 159 -5.54 27.22 14.84
N LEU A 160 -4.40 26.85 15.43
CA LEU A 160 -4.33 25.73 16.38
C LEU A 160 -4.84 26.09 17.79
N ARG A 161 -4.79 27.37 18.19
CA ARG A 161 -5.16 27.82 19.54
C ARG A 161 -6.60 27.45 19.98
N PRO A 162 -7.64 27.59 19.14
CA PRO A 162 -9.00 27.15 19.47
C PRO A 162 -9.15 25.66 19.81
N PHE A 163 -8.16 24.82 19.47
CA PHE A 163 -8.16 23.38 19.74
C PHE A 163 -7.35 23.00 21.00
N GLY A 164 -7.07 23.97 21.87
CA GLY A 164 -6.43 23.74 23.18
C GLY A 164 -4.92 23.95 23.21
N TYR A 165 -4.32 24.38 22.10
CA TYR A 165 -2.90 24.70 22.04
C TYR A 165 -2.60 26.13 22.51
N ARG A 166 -1.54 26.30 23.29
CA ARG A 166 -1.06 27.59 23.82
C ARG A 166 0.40 27.81 23.50
N ASP A 167 0.84 29.06 23.46
CA ASP A 167 2.23 29.38 23.17
C ASP A 167 3.15 28.78 24.25
N GLY A 168 4.23 28.13 23.80
CA GLY A 168 5.30 27.60 24.63
C GLY A 168 6.60 28.36 24.42
N GLY A 169 7.69 27.62 24.23
CA GLY A 169 9.02 28.18 23.93
C GLY A 169 9.30 28.32 22.43
N ALA A 170 10.42 28.96 22.11
CA ALA A 170 11.00 28.93 20.78
C ALA A 170 12.49 28.58 20.85
N GLU A 171 12.94 27.64 20.02
CA GLU A 171 14.32 27.15 19.99
C GLU A 171 14.66 26.65 18.59
N GLY A 172 15.88 26.93 18.09
CA GLY A 172 16.37 26.35 16.82
C GLY A 172 15.47 26.63 15.60
N GLY A 173 14.82 27.79 15.55
CA GLY A 173 13.88 28.15 14.48
C GLY A 173 12.52 27.44 14.56
N LEU A 174 12.22 26.78 15.67
CA LEU A 174 10.92 26.18 15.97
C LEU A 174 10.17 27.06 16.98
N ARG A 175 8.89 27.31 16.71
CA ARG A 175 7.92 27.80 17.70
C ARG A 175 7.14 26.60 18.24
N ARG A 176 7.18 26.37 19.55
CA ARG A 176 6.42 25.30 20.19
C ARG A 176 5.07 25.81 20.68
N LEU A 177 4.01 25.07 20.35
CA LEU A 177 2.71 25.17 20.98
C LEU A 177 2.51 23.96 21.90
N LEU A 178 1.95 24.17 23.07
CA LEU A 178 1.73 23.14 24.10
C LEU A 178 0.24 22.85 24.24
N SER A 179 -0.12 21.58 24.41
CA SER A 179 -1.45 21.14 24.84
C SER A 179 -1.40 20.70 26.31
N ASP A 180 -2.35 19.87 26.74
CA ASP A 180 -2.31 19.25 28.07
C ASP A 180 -1.44 17.99 28.13
N SER A 181 -1.16 17.35 26.98
CA SER A 181 -0.37 16.11 26.90
C SER A 181 0.90 16.18 26.04
N ASP A 182 0.95 17.09 25.07
CA ASP A 182 1.93 17.06 23.97
C ASP A 182 2.19 18.47 23.40
N ALA A 183 2.83 18.51 22.23
CA ALA A 183 3.19 19.75 21.56
C ALA A 183 3.02 19.69 20.03
N ILE A 184 2.86 20.86 19.43
CA ILE A 184 3.05 21.07 17.99
C ILE A 184 4.18 22.08 17.82
N ASP A 185 5.26 21.64 17.17
CA ASP A 185 6.36 22.51 16.79
C ASP A 185 6.10 23.05 15.37
N ILE A 186 6.20 24.36 15.19
CA ILE A 186 6.03 25.03 13.90
C ILE A 186 7.38 25.55 13.45
N ARG A 187 7.85 25.06 12.30
CA ARG A 187 9.00 25.61 11.59
C ARG A 187 8.51 26.61 10.56
N ASP A 188 9.11 27.79 10.58
CA ASP A 188 8.98 28.74 9.48
C ASP A 188 9.68 28.17 8.24
N ALA A 189 8.89 27.90 7.20
CA ALA A 189 9.32 27.36 5.92
C ALA A 189 8.97 28.30 4.76
N SER A 190 8.77 29.60 5.03
CA SER A 190 8.48 30.59 3.98
C SER A 190 9.54 30.55 2.87
N GLY A 191 9.10 30.43 1.62
CA GLY A 191 9.99 30.38 0.45
C GLY A 191 10.68 29.02 0.24
N PHE A 192 10.30 27.99 0.99
CA PHE A 192 10.67 26.60 0.71
C PHE A 192 9.72 25.98 -0.34
N VAL A 193 10.00 24.76 -0.79
CA VAL A 193 9.13 24.07 -1.75
C VAL A 193 7.91 23.44 -1.08
N PRO A 194 6.75 23.34 -1.77
CA PRO A 194 5.58 22.66 -1.23
C PRO A 194 5.81 21.17 -1.12
N GLY A 195 5.14 20.57 -0.14
CA GLY A 195 5.07 19.13 -0.01
C GLY A 195 4.26 18.49 -1.14
N ILE A 196 4.72 17.34 -1.64
CA ILE A 196 4.04 16.54 -2.66
C ILE A 196 3.55 15.25 -1.99
N PRO A 197 2.25 14.89 -2.13
CA PRO A 197 1.73 13.62 -1.65
C PRO A 197 2.48 12.42 -2.24
N GLY A 198 2.61 11.35 -1.48
CA GLY A 198 3.27 10.11 -1.89
C GLY A 198 3.85 9.38 -0.70
N THR A 199 4.52 8.25 -0.96
CA THR A 199 5.15 7.45 0.09
C THR A 199 6.25 8.23 0.81
N GLY A 200 6.40 8.02 2.11
CA GLY A 200 7.35 8.75 2.96
C GLY A 200 6.91 10.14 3.42
N VAL A 201 5.63 10.50 3.21
CA VAL A 201 5.05 11.78 3.66
C VAL A 201 3.96 11.53 4.70
N VAL A 202 3.88 12.42 5.69
CA VAL A 202 2.76 12.48 6.63
C VAL A 202 1.57 13.16 5.93
N ASP A 203 0.45 12.45 5.84
CA ASP A 203 -0.75 12.93 5.17
C ASP A 203 -1.47 14.00 6.01
N HIS A 204 -1.71 13.68 7.28
CA HIS A 204 -2.37 14.57 8.24
C HIS A 204 -1.96 14.30 9.69
N VAL A 205 -2.30 15.24 10.56
CA VAL A 205 -2.23 15.11 12.02
C VAL A 205 -3.61 15.35 12.62
N ALA A 206 -4.00 14.47 13.56
CA ALA A 206 -5.28 14.54 14.23
C ALA A 206 -5.14 15.10 15.65
N LEU A 207 -6.10 15.95 16.06
CA LEU A 207 -6.22 16.55 17.38
C LEU A 207 -7.40 15.94 18.12
N ARG A 208 -7.26 15.78 19.44
CA ARG A 208 -8.28 15.18 20.29
C ARG A 208 -9.48 16.08 20.47
N VAL A 209 -10.65 15.48 20.32
CA VAL A 209 -11.94 16.04 20.68
C VAL A 209 -12.63 15.06 21.62
N PRO A 210 -13.27 15.51 22.70
CA PRO A 210 -13.79 14.58 23.71
C PRO A 210 -14.97 13.74 23.22
N ASP A 211 -15.85 14.32 22.40
CA ASP A 211 -17.09 13.68 21.98
C ASP A 211 -17.64 14.30 20.68
N ALA A 212 -18.65 13.65 20.11
CA ALA A 212 -19.31 14.11 18.89
C ALA A 212 -19.95 15.49 19.03
N ALA A 213 -20.42 15.88 20.23
CA ALA A 213 -21.01 17.19 20.45
C ALA A 213 -19.95 18.29 20.38
N ALA A 214 -18.74 18.05 20.90
CA ALA A 214 -17.60 18.94 20.75
C ALA A 214 -17.13 19.00 19.30
N LEU A 215 -17.12 17.87 18.59
CA LEU A 215 -16.78 17.83 17.16
C LEU A 215 -17.75 18.70 16.35
N GLN A 216 -19.05 18.59 16.61
CA GLN A 216 -20.08 19.42 15.98
C GLN A 216 -19.90 20.91 16.29
N ARG A 217 -19.56 21.27 17.54
CA ARG A 217 -19.27 22.69 17.88
C ARG A 217 -18.07 23.23 17.10
N HIS A 218 -17.02 22.43 16.92
CA HIS A 218 -15.87 22.84 16.11
C HIS A 218 -16.23 22.94 14.63
N HIS A 219 -17.00 22.00 14.09
CA HIS A 219 -17.54 22.05 12.74
C HIS A 219 -18.29 23.37 12.48
N ASP A 220 -19.24 23.71 13.36
CA ASP A 220 -20.07 24.91 13.20
C ASP A 220 -19.23 26.19 13.30
N ALA A 221 -18.24 26.22 14.21
CA ALA A 221 -17.31 27.34 14.36
C ALA A 221 -16.38 27.52 13.13
N LEU A 222 -15.94 26.42 12.51
CA LEU A 222 -15.12 26.46 11.30
C LEU A 222 -15.93 26.92 10.08
N LYS A 223 -17.17 26.42 9.92
CA LYS A 223 -18.09 26.89 8.87
C LYS A 223 -18.43 28.37 9.01
N ALA A 224 -18.69 28.84 10.23
CA ALA A 224 -18.98 30.26 10.48
C ALA A 224 -17.82 31.20 10.12
N ARG A 225 -16.59 30.68 10.00
CA ARG A 225 -15.38 31.43 9.64
C ARG A 225 -14.94 31.22 8.20
N ASP A 226 -15.71 30.49 7.40
CA ASP A 226 -15.38 30.11 6.03
C ASP A 226 -13.98 29.48 5.91
N ALA A 227 -13.68 28.54 6.82
CA ALA A 227 -12.36 27.90 6.92
C ALA A 227 -12.05 26.89 5.79
N GLY A 228 -12.76 26.96 4.66
CA GLY A 228 -12.66 26.03 3.52
C GLY A 228 -13.53 24.79 3.64
N ASP A 229 -13.17 23.74 2.89
CA ASP A 229 -13.89 22.46 2.88
C ASP A 229 -13.72 21.74 4.23
N VAL A 230 -14.86 21.44 4.84
CA VAL A 230 -14.96 20.73 6.12
C VAL A 230 -15.75 19.45 5.90
N THR A 231 -15.10 18.29 6.01
CA THR A 231 -15.74 16.98 5.82
C THR A 231 -15.79 16.21 7.14
N VAL A 232 -16.92 15.58 7.42
CA VAL A 232 -17.11 14.75 8.62
C VAL A 232 -17.27 13.30 8.20
N HIS A 233 -16.50 12.40 8.79
CA HIS A 233 -16.56 10.97 8.52
C HIS A 233 -16.68 10.18 9.82
N ASP A 234 -17.52 9.14 9.82
CA ASP A 234 -17.53 8.11 10.85
C ASP A 234 -16.50 7.04 10.46
N ARG A 235 -15.41 6.95 11.23
CA ARG A 235 -14.34 5.98 11.03
C ARG A 235 -14.52 4.72 11.88
N LYS A 236 -15.71 4.51 12.46
CA LYS A 236 -16.06 3.44 13.43
C LYS A 236 -15.34 3.53 14.77
N TYR A 237 -14.03 3.76 14.77
CA TYR A 237 -13.17 3.86 15.95
C TYR A 237 -13.20 5.26 16.57
N PHE A 238 -13.50 6.27 15.76
CA PHE A 238 -13.67 7.67 16.11
C PHE A 238 -14.49 8.39 15.04
N ALA A 239 -15.16 9.48 15.42
CA ALA A 239 -15.70 10.44 14.48
C ALA A 239 -14.61 11.46 14.13
N SER A 240 -14.50 11.80 12.85
CA SER A 240 -13.43 12.65 12.32
C SER A 240 -13.99 13.86 11.58
N LEU A 241 -13.30 14.99 11.69
CA LEU A 241 -13.51 16.18 10.88
C LEU A 241 -12.19 16.62 10.27
N TYR A 242 -12.13 16.80 8.96
CA TYR A 242 -10.93 17.26 8.25
C TYR A 242 -11.05 18.74 7.86
N VAL A 243 -9.95 19.48 8.00
CA VAL A 243 -9.85 20.88 7.60
C VAL A 243 -8.39 21.22 7.27
N ARG A 244 -8.16 22.01 6.21
CA ARG A 244 -6.83 22.55 5.93
C ARG A 244 -6.61 23.83 6.74
N GLU A 245 -5.51 23.88 7.47
CA GLU A 245 -5.10 25.11 8.15
C GLU A 245 -4.47 26.10 7.14
N PRO A 246 -4.30 27.39 7.48
CA PRO A 246 -3.84 28.43 6.54
C PRO A 246 -2.51 28.18 5.82
N GLY A 247 -1.63 27.32 6.34
CA GLY A 247 -0.40 26.86 5.72
C GLY A 247 -0.54 25.57 4.91
N ASP A 248 -1.76 25.14 4.62
CA ASP A 248 -2.16 23.95 3.85
C ASP A 248 -1.96 22.59 4.53
N THR A 249 -1.49 22.54 5.77
CA THR A 249 -1.41 21.29 6.53
C THR A 249 -2.82 20.72 6.75
N LEU A 250 -3.01 19.43 6.47
CA LEU A 250 -4.30 18.77 6.75
C LEU A 250 -4.39 18.45 8.23
N ILE A 251 -5.36 19.06 8.91
CA ILE A 251 -5.66 18.83 10.32
C ILE A 251 -6.95 18.01 10.39
N GLU A 252 -6.91 16.96 11.22
CA GLU A 252 -8.10 16.21 11.60
C GLU A 252 -8.48 16.56 13.04
N LEU A 253 -9.77 16.65 13.34
CA LEU A 253 -10.31 16.61 14.69
C LEU A 253 -10.97 15.26 14.90
N ALA A 254 -10.50 14.48 15.86
CA ALA A 254 -10.93 13.10 16.07
C ALA A 254 -11.46 12.90 17.50
N THR A 255 -12.60 12.21 17.64
CA THR A 255 -13.17 11.92 18.96
C THR A 255 -12.38 10.83 19.68
N ASP A 256 -12.18 10.96 21.00
CA ASP A 256 -11.45 9.96 21.79
C ASP A 256 -12.09 8.55 21.76
N GLY A 257 -13.41 8.48 21.62
CA GLY A 257 -14.17 7.23 21.55
C GLY A 257 -14.81 6.98 20.19
N PRO A 258 -15.28 5.73 19.93
CA PRO A 258 -15.34 4.62 20.88
C PRO A 258 -14.01 3.87 21.13
N GLY A 259 -13.01 4.03 20.27
CA GLY A 259 -11.69 3.39 20.39
C GLY A 259 -11.54 2.07 19.64
N MET A 260 -10.31 1.52 19.66
CA MET A 260 -9.91 0.36 18.83
C MET A 260 -10.56 -0.96 19.25
N ALA A 261 -11.02 -1.09 20.49
CA ALA A 261 -11.63 -2.31 21.04
C ALA A 261 -13.14 -2.44 20.77
N VAL A 262 -13.71 -1.55 19.96
CA VAL A 262 -15.15 -1.59 19.63
C VAL A 262 -15.55 -2.84 18.83
N ASP A 263 -14.60 -3.45 18.11
CA ASP A 263 -14.83 -4.60 17.23
C ASP A 263 -13.77 -5.71 17.33
N GLU A 264 -12.86 -5.63 18.29
CA GLU A 264 -11.88 -6.66 18.62
C GLU A 264 -11.70 -6.73 20.15
N ASP A 265 -11.40 -7.91 20.67
CA ASP A 265 -11.08 -8.06 22.11
C ASP A 265 -9.86 -7.19 22.47
N ALA A 266 -9.93 -6.49 23.60
CA ALA A 266 -8.92 -5.51 24.00
C ALA A 266 -7.51 -6.11 24.24
N ASP A 267 -7.41 -7.41 24.50
CA ASP A 267 -6.15 -8.15 24.65
C ASP A 267 -5.63 -8.74 23.32
N ARG A 268 -6.40 -8.60 22.23
CA ARG A 268 -6.11 -9.20 20.92
C ARG A 268 -6.32 -8.23 19.76
N LEU A 269 -6.09 -6.94 20.00
CA LEU A 269 -6.23 -5.89 18.99
C LEU A 269 -5.35 -6.11 17.74
N GLY A 270 -5.86 -5.62 16.62
CA GLY A 270 -5.18 -5.57 15.33
C GLY A 270 -4.96 -6.93 14.69
N ARG A 271 -5.66 -8.00 15.11
CA ARG A 271 -5.50 -9.38 14.62
C ARG A 271 -6.39 -9.68 13.42
N ILE A 272 -7.50 -8.97 13.30
CA ILE A 272 -8.50 -9.17 12.25
C ILE A 272 -8.42 -8.02 11.26
N LEU A 273 -8.37 -8.34 9.96
CA LEU A 273 -8.56 -7.34 8.91
C LEU A 273 -10.02 -6.91 8.92
N MET A 274 -10.25 -5.65 9.28
CA MET A 274 -11.57 -5.05 9.21
C MET A 274 -11.85 -4.52 7.81
N ILE A 275 -13.05 -4.77 7.30
CA ILE A 275 -13.56 -4.18 6.05
C ILE A 275 -14.69 -3.22 6.44
N PRO A 276 -14.62 -1.93 6.05
CA PRO A 276 -15.68 -0.98 6.34
C PRO A 276 -17.05 -1.49 5.84
N PRO A 277 -18.14 -1.32 6.61
CA PRO A 277 -19.43 -1.94 6.29
C PRO A 277 -20.01 -1.55 4.92
N HIS A 278 -19.71 -0.35 4.41
CA HIS A 278 -20.16 0.10 3.09
C HIS A 278 -19.45 -0.60 1.92
N PHE A 279 -18.40 -1.38 2.20
CA PHE A 279 -17.76 -2.31 1.26
C PHE A 279 -18.15 -3.78 1.50
N ALA A 280 -19.18 -4.07 2.30
CA ALA A 280 -19.65 -5.44 2.52
C ALA A 280 -20.02 -6.15 1.21
N GLY A 281 -19.76 -7.46 1.13
CA GLY A 281 -19.95 -8.26 -0.08
C GLY A 281 -18.73 -8.29 -1.02
N THR A 282 -17.62 -7.65 -0.65
CA THR A 282 -16.33 -7.74 -1.36
C THR A 282 -15.43 -8.83 -0.73
N GLU A 283 -15.90 -10.08 -0.73
CA GLU A 283 -15.22 -11.22 -0.08
C GLU A 283 -13.77 -11.42 -0.56
N ASP A 284 -13.48 -11.02 -1.80
CA ASP A 284 -12.17 -11.14 -2.41
C ASP A 284 -11.25 -9.92 -2.25
N LEU A 285 -11.72 -8.85 -1.59
CA LEU A 285 -10.92 -7.66 -1.34
C LEU A 285 -9.60 -7.96 -0.62
N PRO A 286 -9.57 -8.82 0.43
CA PRO A 286 -8.32 -9.17 1.11
C PRO A 286 -7.28 -9.79 0.17
N LEU A 287 -7.70 -10.38 -0.96
CA LEU A 287 -6.81 -10.98 -1.95
C LEU A 287 -6.05 -9.91 -2.74
N ARG A 288 -6.56 -8.67 -2.78
CA ARG A 288 -5.90 -7.52 -3.42
C ARG A 288 -5.02 -6.74 -2.46
N LEU A 289 -5.17 -6.91 -1.14
CA LEU A 289 -4.36 -6.19 -0.16
C LEU A 289 -2.96 -6.81 -0.03
N PRO A 290 -1.93 -6.00 0.26
CA PRO A 290 -0.60 -6.54 0.52
C PRO A 290 -0.58 -7.33 1.83
N GLN A 291 0.15 -8.46 1.84
CA GLN A 291 0.35 -9.30 3.01
C GLN A 291 1.62 -8.87 3.76
N PHE A 292 1.62 -9.06 5.07
CA PHE A 292 2.80 -8.86 5.91
C PHE A 292 2.83 -9.91 7.02
N ALA A 293 4.04 -10.19 7.51
CA ALA A 293 4.29 -11.00 8.67
C ALA A 293 4.67 -10.12 9.86
N ARG A 294 4.17 -10.46 11.05
CA ARG A 294 4.56 -9.79 12.29
C ARG A 294 5.96 -10.22 12.72
N PRO A 295 6.61 -9.47 13.64
CA PRO A 295 7.85 -9.91 14.25
C PRO A 295 7.73 -11.32 14.85
N GLY A 296 8.56 -12.24 14.36
CA GLY A 296 8.60 -13.64 14.81
C GLY A 296 7.76 -14.62 13.98
N GLU A 297 6.89 -14.14 13.10
CA GLU A 297 6.16 -14.99 12.16
C GLU A 297 7.05 -15.38 10.96
N GLU A 298 6.77 -16.54 10.37
CA GLU A 298 7.41 -16.96 9.12
C GLU A 298 7.02 -16.01 7.99
N ARG A 299 7.99 -15.69 7.12
CA ARG A 299 7.75 -14.80 6.00
C ARG A 299 8.51 -15.21 4.76
N THR A 300 7.83 -15.16 3.62
CA THR A 300 8.48 -15.22 2.31
C THR A 300 9.13 -13.87 2.04
N ARG A 301 10.46 -13.86 1.88
CA ARG A 301 11.19 -12.63 1.57
C ARG A 301 11.00 -12.29 0.09
N MET A 302 10.29 -11.21 -0.17
CA MET A 302 10.22 -10.61 -1.51
C MET A 302 11.63 -10.24 -1.98
N ARG A 303 11.93 -10.56 -3.24
CA ARG A 303 13.20 -10.23 -3.89
C ARG A 303 13.00 -9.08 -4.86
N GLU A 304 13.99 -8.20 -4.96
CA GLU A 304 14.04 -7.25 -6.07
C GLU A 304 14.30 -8.01 -7.37
N LEU A 305 13.30 -8.00 -8.25
CA LEU A 305 13.34 -8.62 -9.57
C LEU A 305 12.99 -7.56 -10.64
N PRO A 306 13.21 -7.82 -11.94
CA PRO A 306 13.02 -6.82 -12.99
C PRO A 306 11.60 -6.20 -13.08
N PHE A 307 10.58 -6.87 -12.53
CA PHE A 307 9.22 -6.37 -12.45
C PHE A 307 8.78 -6.20 -11.00
N VAL A 308 8.02 -5.15 -10.73
CA VAL A 308 7.20 -5.07 -9.51
C VAL A 308 6.20 -6.22 -9.54
N HIS A 309 6.10 -6.95 -8.43
CA HIS A 309 5.28 -8.13 -8.35
C HIS A 309 4.79 -8.35 -6.92
N ARG A 310 3.68 -9.07 -6.81
CA ARG A 310 3.07 -9.42 -5.53
C ARG A 310 2.86 -10.91 -5.45
N LEU A 311 3.32 -11.49 -4.36
CA LEU A 311 3.12 -12.89 -4.04
C LEU A 311 1.95 -13.01 -3.06
N ARG A 312 1.08 -13.98 -3.31
CA ARG A 312 0.04 -14.39 -2.37
C ARG A 312 0.06 -15.90 -2.22
N GLN A 313 0.35 -16.36 -1.00
CA GLN A 313 0.28 -17.77 -0.66
C GLN A 313 -1.13 -18.11 -0.14
N PRO A 314 -1.73 -19.22 -0.59
CA PRO A 314 -2.99 -19.71 -0.06
C PRO A 314 -2.77 -20.44 1.27
N ASP A 315 -3.81 -20.57 2.09
CA ASP A 315 -3.74 -21.24 3.39
C ASP A 315 -3.35 -22.73 3.28
N ALA A 316 -3.73 -23.37 2.17
CA ALA A 316 -3.41 -24.76 1.87
C ALA A 316 -2.82 -24.84 0.45
N PRO A 317 -1.50 -24.64 0.28
CA PRO A 317 -0.86 -24.67 -1.03
C PRO A 317 -0.80 -26.11 -1.59
N ASP A 318 -1.23 -26.29 -2.84
CA ASP A 318 -1.12 -27.57 -3.55
C ASP A 318 0.21 -27.69 -4.34
N GLY A 319 1.05 -26.65 -4.30
CA GLY A 319 2.32 -26.54 -5.03
C GLY A 319 2.17 -26.10 -6.49
N SER A 320 0.96 -25.80 -6.96
CA SER A 320 0.76 -25.07 -8.22
C SER A 320 0.89 -23.57 -8.02
N ALA A 321 1.16 -22.85 -9.11
CA ALA A 321 1.21 -21.40 -9.09
C ALA A 321 0.54 -20.78 -10.32
N MET A 322 0.03 -19.56 -10.16
CA MET A 322 -0.51 -18.75 -11.23
C MET A 322 0.27 -17.44 -11.37
N VAL A 323 0.83 -17.18 -12.54
CA VAL A 323 1.47 -15.90 -12.87
C VAL A 323 0.46 -15.01 -13.58
N LEU A 324 0.19 -13.83 -13.03
CA LEU A 324 -0.93 -12.99 -13.44
C LEU A 324 -0.43 -11.71 -14.13
N LEU A 325 -0.96 -11.47 -15.34
CA LEU A 325 -0.58 -10.34 -16.19
C LEU A 325 -1.82 -9.47 -16.47
N HIS A 326 -1.86 -8.31 -15.82
CA HIS A 326 -3.02 -7.41 -15.84
C HIS A 326 -3.31 -6.77 -17.22
N GLY A 327 -4.49 -6.17 -17.35
CA GLY A 327 -4.89 -5.37 -18.52
C GLY A 327 -4.29 -3.96 -18.51
N THR A 328 -4.58 -3.14 -19.53
CA THR A 328 -4.10 -1.75 -19.56
C THR A 328 -4.57 -0.97 -18.33
N GLY A 329 -3.65 -0.30 -17.64
CA GLY A 329 -3.94 0.50 -16.45
C GLY A 329 -4.23 -0.29 -15.18
N GLY A 330 -4.04 -1.61 -15.24
CA GLY A 330 -4.16 -2.45 -14.07
C GLY A 330 -2.90 -2.49 -13.19
N SER A 331 -2.96 -3.33 -12.15
CA SER A 331 -1.89 -3.59 -11.19
C SER A 331 -1.61 -5.09 -11.05
N GLU A 332 -0.53 -5.43 -10.37
CA GLU A 332 -0.18 -6.80 -9.98
C GLU A 332 -1.24 -7.48 -9.10
N ALA A 333 -2.17 -6.75 -8.50
CA ALA A 333 -3.21 -7.31 -7.64
C ALA A 333 -4.53 -7.62 -8.36
N ASP A 334 -4.76 -7.04 -9.55
CA ASP A 334 -6.10 -6.97 -10.15
C ASP A 334 -6.71 -8.33 -10.49
N LEU A 335 -5.89 -9.26 -10.97
CA LEU A 335 -6.35 -10.59 -11.37
C LEU A 335 -6.32 -11.59 -10.19
N MET A 336 -5.82 -11.21 -9.02
CA MET A 336 -5.70 -12.14 -7.88
C MET A 336 -7.06 -12.71 -7.41
N PRO A 337 -8.15 -11.91 -7.32
CA PRO A 337 -9.48 -12.43 -7.02
C PRO A 337 -9.94 -13.52 -7.98
N LEU A 338 -9.87 -13.24 -9.28
CA LEU A 338 -10.31 -14.17 -10.32
C LEU A 338 -9.47 -15.45 -10.30
N ALA A 339 -8.16 -15.31 -10.20
CA ALA A 339 -7.23 -16.44 -10.13
C ALA A 339 -7.46 -17.30 -8.89
N HIS A 340 -7.74 -16.70 -7.73
CA HIS A 340 -8.05 -17.44 -6.51
C HIS A 340 -9.34 -18.28 -6.66
N ARG A 341 -10.39 -17.75 -7.29
CA ARG A 341 -11.61 -18.54 -7.54
C ARG A 341 -11.39 -19.68 -8.52
N ILE A 342 -10.45 -19.54 -9.47
CA ILE A 342 -10.10 -20.57 -10.45
C ILE A 342 -9.21 -21.66 -9.82
N ALA A 343 -8.23 -21.27 -9.01
CA ALA A 343 -7.27 -22.15 -8.37
C ALA A 343 -7.03 -21.73 -6.91
N PRO A 344 -7.92 -22.11 -5.98
CA PRO A 344 -7.89 -21.60 -4.59
C PRO A 344 -6.66 -22.02 -3.79
N HIS A 345 -5.99 -23.09 -4.23
CA HIS A 345 -4.79 -23.66 -3.60
C HIS A 345 -3.49 -23.31 -4.35
N ALA A 346 -3.55 -22.47 -5.38
CA ALA A 346 -2.37 -22.04 -6.11
C ALA A 346 -1.72 -20.83 -5.43
N THR A 347 -0.38 -20.79 -5.45
CA THR A 347 0.38 -19.56 -5.16
C THR A 347 0.13 -18.56 -6.28
N LEU A 348 -0.29 -17.33 -5.96
CA LEU A 348 -0.53 -16.29 -6.96
C LEU A 348 0.68 -15.36 -7.02
N LEU A 349 1.21 -15.15 -8.22
CA LEU A 349 2.29 -14.21 -8.50
C LEU A 349 1.80 -13.19 -9.53
N GLY A 350 1.32 -12.06 -9.05
CA GLY A 350 0.92 -10.96 -9.92
C GLY A 350 2.12 -10.10 -10.33
N VAL A 351 2.11 -9.60 -11.57
CA VAL A 351 3.22 -8.83 -12.13
C VAL A 351 2.70 -7.51 -12.71
N ARG A 352 3.36 -6.39 -12.40
CA ARG A 352 3.02 -5.06 -12.91
C ARG A 352 3.81 -4.74 -14.17
N GLY A 353 3.14 -4.37 -15.24
CA GLY A 353 3.77 -3.90 -16.48
C GLY A 353 4.65 -2.66 -16.25
N ARG A 354 5.78 -2.58 -16.95
CA ARG A 354 6.81 -1.55 -16.78
C ARG A 354 6.64 -0.30 -17.65
N SER A 355 5.83 -0.39 -18.69
CA SER A 355 5.54 0.74 -19.56
C SER A 355 4.54 1.65 -18.89
N ALA A 356 4.93 2.91 -18.64
CA ALA A 356 4.10 3.96 -18.04
C ALA A 356 3.62 4.95 -19.11
N GLU A 357 3.03 4.43 -20.19
CA GLU A 357 2.46 5.24 -21.26
C GLU A 357 1.15 5.91 -20.79
N GLU A 358 0.95 7.19 -21.09
CA GLU A 358 -0.26 7.95 -20.69
C GLU A 358 -0.55 7.91 -19.18
N GLY A 359 0.45 7.66 -18.34
CA GLY A 359 0.32 7.59 -16.89
C GLY A 359 -0.29 6.28 -16.36
N VAL A 360 -0.45 5.25 -17.20
CA VAL A 360 -1.04 3.96 -16.83
C VAL A 360 -0.07 2.80 -17.08
N ALA A 361 -0.11 1.76 -16.23
CA ALA A 361 0.77 0.61 -16.37
C ALA A 361 0.36 -0.29 -17.55
N ARG A 362 1.36 -0.70 -18.36
CA ARG A 362 1.24 -1.60 -19.50
C ARG A 362 2.47 -2.51 -19.58
N PHE A 363 2.34 -3.66 -20.23
CA PHE A 363 3.48 -4.55 -20.50
C PHE A 363 4.34 -4.12 -21.69
N PHE A 364 3.80 -3.28 -22.58
CA PHE A 364 4.52 -2.73 -23.73
C PHE A 364 3.81 -1.49 -24.28
N ARG A 365 4.58 -0.63 -24.94
CA ARG A 365 4.14 0.61 -25.57
C ARG A 365 3.29 0.37 -26.82
N ARG A 366 2.35 1.28 -27.08
CA ARG A 366 1.51 1.28 -28.28
C ARG A 366 1.71 2.55 -29.11
N THR A 367 1.38 2.46 -30.40
CA THR A 367 1.30 3.62 -31.31
C THR A 367 -0.15 3.97 -31.61
N SER A 368 -1.04 2.97 -31.59
CA SER A 368 -2.49 3.12 -31.69
C SER A 368 -3.19 2.04 -30.87
N MET A 369 -4.53 1.97 -30.91
CA MET A 369 -5.27 0.91 -30.21
C MET A 369 -4.95 -0.50 -30.72
N THR A 370 -4.36 -0.64 -31.93
CA THR A 370 -4.08 -1.92 -32.59
C THR A 370 -2.68 -2.03 -33.20
N SER A 371 -1.82 -1.01 -33.01
CA SER A 371 -0.42 -1.00 -33.47
C SER A 371 0.51 -0.73 -32.28
N PHE A 372 1.62 -1.47 -32.21
CA PHE A 372 2.45 -1.56 -31.02
C PHE A 372 3.94 -1.40 -31.32
N ASP A 373 4.69 -0.89 -30.35
CA ASP A 373 6.15 -0.77 -30.45
C ASP A 373 6.78 -2.17 -30.38
N GLN A 374 7.27 -2.66 -31.53
CA GLN A 374 7.77 -4.02 -31.67
C GLN A 374 9.08 -4.26 -30.91
N ASP A 375 9.93 -3.24 -30.80
CA ASP A 375 11.20 -3.34 -30.08
C ASP A 375 10.95 -3.32 -28.57
N ASP A 376 9.99 -2.53 -28.12
CA ASP A 376 9.53 -2.53 -26.72
C ASP A 376 8.97 -3.88 -26.31
N ILE A 377 8.11 -4.51 -27.15
CA ILE A 377 7.58 -5.86 -26.87
C ILE A 377 8.72 -6.87 -26.68
N ARG A 378 9.75 -6.84 -27.54
CA ARG A 378 10.88 -7.76 -27.45
C ARG A 378 11.73 -7.51 -26.19
N ALA A 379 12.02 -6.25 -25.89
CA ALA A 379 12.78 -5.86 -24.71
C ALA A 379 12.05 -6.25 -23.41
N GLU A 380 10.73 -6.06 -23.34
CA GLU A 380 9.94 -6.44 -22.18
C GLU A 380 9.79 -7.96 -22.07
N ALA A 381 9.68 -8.69 -23.18
CA ALA A 381 9.68 -10.16 -23.18
C ALA A 381 11.01 -10.74 -22.66
N GLU A 382 12.14 -10.14 -23.05
CA GLU A 382 13.47 -10.52 -22.54
C GLU A 382 13.59 -10.25 -21.04
N ALA A 383 13.14 -9.06 -20.59
CA ALA A 383 13.11 -8.74 -19.17
C ALA A 383 12.20 -9.70 -18.39
N PHE A 384 11.06 -10.10 -18.96
CA PHE A 384 10.15 -11.05 -18.33
C PHE A 384 10.77 -12.45 -18.25
N ALA A 385 11.55 -12.86 -19.25
CA ALA A 385 12.30 -14.11 -19.17
C ALA A 385 13.34 -14.10 -18.03
N ALA A 386 14.03 -12.98 -17.82
CA ALA A 386 14.93 -12.82 -16.67
C ALA A 386 14.18 -12.82 -15.33
N PHE A 387 13.04 -12.11 -15.26
CA PHE A 387 12.15 -12.12 -14.11
C PHE A 387 11.67 -13.53 -13.77
N TRP A 388 11.24 -14.30 -14.78
CA TRP A 388 10.76 -15.66 -14.61
C TRP A 388 11.80 -16.53 -13.92
N GLN A 389 13.05 -16.55 -14.41
CA GLN A 389 14.13 -17.34 -13.80
C GLN A 389 14.41 -16.90 -12.36
N GLY A 390 14.42 -15.59 -12.10
CA GLY A 390 14.57 -15.05 -10.75
C GLY A 390 13.43 -15.47 -9.82
N ALA A 391 12.19 -15.41 -10.29
CA ALA A 391 11.00 -15.77 -9.53
C ALA A 391 10.94 -17.27 -9.20
N LEU A 392 11.27 -18.15 -10.16
CA LEU A 392 11.35 -19.59 -9.92
C LEU A 392 12.29 -19.91 -8.75
N SER A 393 13.50 -19.34 -8.79
CA SER A 393 14.50 -19.57 -7.74
C SER A 393 14.17 -18.87 -6.42
N ALA A 394 13.56 -17.68 -6.47
CA ALA A 394 13.28 -16.89 -5.29
C ALA A 394 12.11 -17.45 -4.46
N TYR A 395 11.12 -18.04 -5.13
CA TYR A 395 9.84 -18.43 -4.54
C TYR A 395 9.56 -19.93 -4.63
N ASP A 396 10.56 -20.74 -4.99
CA ASP A 396 10.48 -22.20 -5.09
C ASP A 396 9.30 -22.69 -5.94
N LEU A 397 9.13 -22.04 -7.11
CA LEU A 397 8.03 -22.36 -8.02
C LEU A 397 8.44 -23.49 -8.96
N ASP A 398 7.59 -24.51 -9.07
CA ASP A 398 7.78 -25.59 -10.05
C ASP A 398 7.33 -25.13 -11.45
N PRO A 399 8.22 -24.94 -12.43
CA PRO A 399 7.86 -24.48 -13.77
C PRO A 399 6.90 -25.42 -14.51
N ALA A 400 6.82 -26.70 -14.14
CA ALA A 400 5.86 -27.63 -14.73
C ALA A 400 4.42 -27.39 -14.22
N ARG A 401 4.26 -26.69 -13.10
CA ARG A 401 2.97 -26.47 -12.41
C ARG A 401 2.51 -25.02 -12.43
N ILE A 402 3.15 -24.17 -13.24
CA ILE A 402 2.76 -22.78 -13.42
C ILE A 402 1.71 -22.65 -14.54
N THR A 403 0.66 -21.89 -14.27
CA THR A 403 -0.25 -21.35 -15.30
C THR A 403 -0.07 -19.85 -15.42
N VAL A 404 0.15 -19.33 -16.62
CA VAL A 404 0.09 -17.89 -16.86
C VAL A 404 -1.35 -17.49 -17.17
N MET A 405 -1.88 -16.48 -16.50
CA MET A 405 -3.17 -15.88 -16.82
C MET A 405 -2.95 -14.42 -17.20
N GLY A 406 -3.35 -14.06 -18.41
CA GLY A 406 -3.28 -12.70 -18.90
C GLY A 406 -4.66 -12.16 -19.29
N TYR A 407 -4.86 -10.86 -19.08
CA TYR A 407 -6.05 -10.14 -19.53
C TYR A 407 -5.67 -9.02 -20.50
N SER A 408 -6.31 -8.95 -21.67
CA SER A 408 -6.14 -7.91 -22.68
C SER A 408 -4.65 -7.68 -23.00
N ASN A 409 -4.07 -6.54 -22.62
CA ASN A 409 -2.64 -6.26 -22.79
C ASN A 409 -1.72 -7.34 -22.19
N GLY A 410 -2.01 -7.86 -21.00
CA GLY A 410 -1.25 -8.94 -20.38
C GLY A 410 -1.41 -10.28 -21.10
N ALA A 411 -2.59 -10.56 -21.67
CA ALA A 411 -2.81 -11.76 -22.50
C ALA A 411 -1.98 -11.71 -23.79
N ASN A 412 -1.97 -10.54 -24.43
CA ASN A 412 -1.18 -10.27 -25.63
C ASN A 412 0.31 -10.41 -25.35
N PHE A 413 0.76 -9.89 -24.21
CA PHE A 413 2.15 -9.99 -23.78
C PHE A 413 2.56 -11.45 -23.54
N ALA A 414 1.74 -12.23 -22.83
CA ALA A 414 1.98 -13.65 -22.63
C ALA A 414 2.16 -14.40 -23.95
N ALA A 415 1.28 -14.15 -24.93
CA ALA A 415 1.38 -14.75 -26.26
C ALA A 415 2.66 -14.34 -27.01
N ALA A 416 3.09 -13.07 -26.89
CA ALA A 416 4.36 -12.62 -27.46
C ALA A 416 5.56 -13.32 -26.79
N VAL A 417 5.56 -13.45 -25.46
CA VAL A 417 6.58 -14.19 -24.70
C VAL A 417 6.65 -15.65 -25.15
N MET A 418 5.51 -16.32 -25.36
CA MET A 418 5.47 -17.69 -25.89
C MET A 418 6.17 -17.82 -27.24
N GLY A 419 6.01 -16.83 -28.13
CA GLY A 419 6.65 -16.83 -29.44
C GLY A 419 8.14 -16.47 -29.41
N LEU A 420 8.54 -15.53 -28.55
CA LEU A 420 9.91 -15.01 -28.47
C LEU A 420 10.83 -15.86 -27.57
N HIS A 421 10.28 -16.49 -26.54
CA HIS A 421 10.98 -17.33 -25.57
C HIS A 421 10.27 -18.69 -25.43
N PRO A 422 10.34 -19.56 -26.46
CA PRO A 422 9.66 -20.86 -26.46
C PRO A 422 10.09 -21.74 -25.29
N GLY A 423 9.13 -22.46 -24.70
CA GLY A 423 9.34 -23.35 -23.55
C GLY A 423 9.23 -22.68 -22.17
N LEU A 424 9.20 -21.34 -22.11
CA LEU A 424 9.05 -20.59 -20.86
C LEU A 424 7.64 -20.70 -20.29
N ILE A 425 6.62 -20.48 -21.13
CA ILE A 425 5.21 -20.62 -20.76
C ILE A 425 4.68 -21.92 -21.38
N ARG A 426 4.29 -22.88 -20.54
CA ARG A 426 3.73 -24.17 -20.97
C ARG A 426 2.21 -24.28 -20.82
N ARG A 427 1.61 -23.41 -20.00
CA ARG A 427 0.17 -23.39 -19.77
C ARG A 427 -0.30 -21.95 -19.63
N ALA A 428 -1.29 -21.55 -20.44
CA ALA A 428 -1.76 -20.17 -20.47
C ALA A 428 -3.29 -20.05 -20.57
N ILE A 429 -3.86 -19.10 -19.83
CA ILE A 429 -5.23 -18.61 -19.97
C ILE A 429 -5.14 -17.17 -20.50
N LEU A 430 -5.55 -16.97 -21.75
CA LEU A 430 -5.46 -15.72 -22.46
C LEU A 430 -6.86 -15.11 -22.63
N MET A 431 -7.19 -14.12 -21.81
CA MET A 431 -8.49 -13.45 -21.83
C MET A 431 -8.44 -12.18 -22.68
N ARG A 432 -9.37 -12.07 -23.64
CA ARG A 432 -9.42 -11.01 -24.67
C ARG A 432 -8.10 -10.84 -25.44
N PRO A 433 -7.52 -11.91 -26.01
CA PRO A 433 -6.21 -11.82 -26.62
C PRO A 433 -6.28 -11.40 -28.10
N MET A 434 -5.19 -10.82 -28.57
CA MET A 434 -4.89 -10.58 -29.98
C MET A 434 -3.39 -10.68 -30.24
N ALA A 435 -3.01 -10.95 -31.49
CA ALA A 435 -1.60 -10.95 -31.89
C ALA A 435 -1.06 -9.52 -31.94
N VAL A 436 0.07 -9.28 -31.26
CA VAL A 436 0.71 -7.94 -31.17
C VAL A 436 2.06 -7.85 -31.85
N LEU A 437 2.67 -8.99 -32.18
CA LEU A 437 3.83 -9.06 -33.05
C LEU A 437 3.39 -8.94 -34.51
N GLU A 438 4.02 -8.05 -35.26
CA GLU A 438 3.81 -7.92 -36.72
C GLU A 438 4.29 -9.20 -37.42
N ASP A 439 5.51 -9.64 -37.12
CA ASP A 439 6.08 -10.89 -37.59
C ASP A 439 5.98 -11.98 -36.51
N LEU A 440 4.98 -12.85 -36.64
CA LEU A 440 4.77 -13.95 -35.70
C LEU A 440 5.88 -15.01 -35.80
N PRO A 441 6.59 -15.33 -34.70
CA PRO A 441 7.73 -16.25 -34.73
C PRO A 441 7.34 -17.67 -35.16
N LYS A 442 8.30 -18.39 -35.75
CA LYS A 442 8.17 -19.83 -36.07
C LYS A 442 8.56 -20.73 -34.88
N ALA A 443 8.12 -20.35 -33.68
CA ALA A 443 8.37 -21.11 -32.46
C ALA A 443 7.69 -22.49 -32.48
N ASP A 444 8.30 -23.50 -31.87
CA ASP A 444 7.64 -24.77 -31.59
C ASP A 444 6.89 -24.66 -30.26
N LEU A 445 5.56 -24.78 -30.31
CA LEU A 445 4.68 -24.73 -29.15
C LEU A 445 4.09 -26.12 -28.81
N THR A 446 4.68 -27.19 -29.33
CA THR A 446 4.30 -28.56 -28.98
C THR A 446 4.38 -28.78 -27.46
N GLY A 447 3.32 -29.29 -26.87
CA GLY A 447 3.21 -29.50 -25.42
C GLY A 447 2.84 -28.25 -24.62
N VAL A 448 2.51 -27.13 -25.29
CA VAL A 448 1.94 -25.94 -24.66
C VAL A 448 0.41 -26.00 -24.73
N SER A 449 -0.26 -25.87 -23.58
CA SER A 449 -1.73 -25.86 -23.48
C SER A 449 -2.24 -24.44 -23.30
N VAL A 450 -3.17 -24.00 -24.16
CA VAL A 450 -3.67 -22.63 -24.16
C VAL A 450 -5.19 -22.60 -24.18
N LEU A 451 -5.78 -21.86 -23.25
CA LEU A 451 -7.17 -21.42 -23.33
C LEU A 451 -7.20 -19.98 -23.83
N THR A 452 -7.99 -19.69 -24.87
CA THR A 452 -8.29 -18.31 -25.28
C THR A 452 -9.76 -18.01 -25.07
N LEU A 453 -10.07 -16.91 -24.36
CA LEU A 453 -11.44 -16.47 -24.09
C LEU A 453 -11.72 -15.11 -24.76
N THR A 454 -12.55 -15.11 -25.81
CA THR A 454 -12.98 -13.89 -26.49
C THR A 454 -14.41 -13.51 -26.11
N GLY A 455 -14.70 -12.22 -25.94
CA GLY A 455 -16.06 -11.74 -25.71
C GLY A 455 -16.85 -11.63 -27.01
N ALA A 456 -18.07 -12.13 -27.05
CA ALA A 456 -18.93 -12.10 -28.24
C ALA A 456 -19.21 -10.68 -28.78
N ARG A 457 -19.12 -9.66 -27.92
CA ARG A 457 -19.30 -8.23 -28.25
C ARG A 457 -18.02 -7.41 -28.07
N ASP A 458 -16.87 -8.06 -27.87
CA ASP A 458 -15.59 -7.36 -27.71
C ASP A 458 -15.23 -6.65 -29.04
N PRO A 459 -15.03 -5.32 -29.06
CA PRO A 459 -14.56 -4.61 -30.25
C PRO A 459 -13.22 -5.13 -30.79
N TYR A 460 -12.40 -5.77 -29.96
CA TYR A 460 -11.13 -6.38 -30.38
C TYR A 460 -11.25 -7.86 -30.74
N GLY A 461 -12.41 -8.49 -30.52
CA GLY A 461 -12.69 -9.88 -30.87
C GLY A 461 -12.32 -10.25 -32.32
N PRO A 462 -12.56 -9.39 -33.34
CA PRO A 462 -12.13 -9.65 -34.71
C PRO A 462 -10.62 -9.83 -34.92
N HIS A 463 -9.77 -9.44 -33.96
CA HIS A 463 -8.32 -9.61 -34.03
C HIS A 463 -7.82 -10.93 -33.41
N ALA A 464 -8.65 -11.65 -32.66
CA ALA A 464 -8.28 -12.89 -32.00
C ALA A 464 -7.95 -14.05 -32.97
N PRO A 465 -8.65 -14.26 -34.11
CA PRO A 465 -8.38 -15.39 -35.00
C PRO A 465 -6.92 -15.47 -35.47
N ARG A 466 -6.28 -14.34 -35.76
CA ARG A 466 -4.87 -14.28 -36.17
C ARG A 466 -3.93 -14.94 -35.14
N LEU A 467 -4.19 -14.73 -33.85
CA LEU A 467 -3.40 -15.34 -32.78
C LEU A 467 -3.72 -16.83 -32.64
N ASN A 468 -5.01 -17.18 -32.64
CA ASN A 468 -5.48 -18.55 -32.46
C ASN A 468 -4.96 -19.47 -33.58
N ASP A 469 -5.04 -19.01 -34.82
CA ASP A 469 -4.52 -19.73 -35.99
C ASP A 469 -3.02 -19.95 -35.88
N TRP A 470 -2.27 -18.95 -35.41
CA TRP A 470 -0.83 -19.08 -35.18
C TRP A 470 -0.51 -20.09 -34.08
N LEU A 471 -1.18 -20.00 -32.92
CA LEU A 471 -0.99 -20.94 -31.80
C LEU A 471 -1.20 -22.39 -32.25
N ALA A 472 -2.32 -22.66 -32.91
CA ALA A 472 -2.63 -23.99 -33.46
C ALA A 472 -1.61 -24.43 -34.51
N ALA A 473 -1.24 -23.54 -35.44
CA ALA A 473 -0.26 -23.85 -36.49
C ALA A 473 1.18 -24.04 -35.98
N ARG A 474 1.49 -23.63 -34.74
CA ARG A 474 2.78 -23.86 -34.07
C ARG A 474 2.77 -25.08 -33.13
N GLY A 475 1.66 -25.81 -33.04
CA GLY A 475 1.56 -27.08 -32.30
C GLY A 475 1.04 -26.96 -30.87
N ALA A 476 0.54 -25.80 -30.44
CA ALA A 476 -0.11 -25.66 -29.14
C ALA A 476 -1.43 -26.42 -29.08
N THR A 477 -1.74 -27.04 -27.95
CA THR A 477 -3.08 -27.56 -27.64
C THR A 477 -3.99 -26.38 -27.30
N LEU A 478 -4.67 -25.86 -28.32
CA LEU A 478 -5.53 -24.69 -28.22
C LEU A 478 -6.99 -25.08 -27.94
N ASP A 479 -7.55 -24.54 -26.87
CA ASP A 479 -8.98 -24.47 -26.59
C ASP A 479 -9.43 -23.01 -26.76
N ALA A 480 -10.18 -22.72 -27.82
CA ALA A 480 -10.64 -21.37 -28.12
C ALA A 480 -12.15 -21.26 -27.86
N ARG A 481 -12.54 -20.48 -26.86
CA ARG A 481 -13.94 -20.30 -26.45
C ARG A 481 -14.40 -18.84 -26.58
N VAL A 482 -15.69 -18.68 -26.83
CA VAL A 482 -16.35 -17.38 -26.88
C VAL A 482 -17.32 -17.28 -25.71
N VAL A 483 -17.21 -16.22 -24.91
CA VAL A 483 -18.09 -15.96 -23.76
C VAL A 483 -19.10 -14.86 -24.08
N ALA A 484 -20.21 -14.83 -23.34
CA ALA A 484 -21.12 -13.70 -23.39
C ALA A 484 -20.47 -12.50 -22.69
N GLY A 485 -20.32 -11.37 -23.41
CA GLY A 485 -19.67 -10.19 -22.84
C GLY A 485 -19.03 -9.30 -23.90
N GLY A 486 -18.59 -8.12 -23.45
CA GLY A 486 -17.71 -7.22 -24.20
C GLY A 486 -16.23 -7.47 -23.88
N HIS A 487 -15.47 -6.38 -23.76
CA HIS A 487 -14.05 -6.46 -23.43
C HIS A 487 -13.81 -6.74 -21.94
N GLU A 488 -14.74 -6.31 -21.09
CA GLU A 488 -14.74 -6.59 -19.66
C GLU A 488 -14.81 -8.09 -19.33
N LEU A 489 -14.27 -8.46 -18.17
CA LEU A 489 -14.36 -9.82 -17.62
C LEU A 489 -15.76 -10.04 -17.01
N SER A 490 -16.30 -11.23 -17.21
CA SER A 490 -17.62 -11.64 -16.72
C SER A 490 -17.55 -12.92 -15.87
N PRO A 491 -18.63 -13.29 -15.16
CA PRO A 491 -18.71 -14.58 -14.48
C PRO A 491 -18.53 -15.79 -15.42
N ASP A 492 -18.84 -15.66 -16.71
CA ASP A 492 -18.63 -16.72 -17.69
C ASP A 492 -17.13 -16.96 -17.92
N ASP A 493 -16.31 -15.90 -17.93
CA ASP A 493 -14.85 -16.04 -18.03
C ASP A 493 -14.28 -16.88 -16.87
N LEU A 494 -14.79 -16.67 -15.66
CA LEU A 494 -14.45 -17.48 -14.49
C LEU A 494 -14.87 -18.95 -14.68
N ALA A 495 -16.11 -19.18 -15.10
CA ALA A 495 -16.65 -20.53 -15.27
C ALA A 495 -15.84 -21.33 -16.31
N GLU A 496 -15.58 -20.75 -17.48
CA GLU A 496 -14.81 -21.38 -18.56
C GLU A 496 -13.36 -21.63 -18.16
N ALA A 497 -12.70 -20.67 -17.50
CA ALA A 497 -11.33 -20.83 -17.04
C ALA A 497 -11.20 -21.89 -15.93
N ALA A 498 -12.16 -21.95 -15.01
CA ALA A 498 -12.20 -22.96 -13.96
C ALA A 498 -12.48 -24.37 -14.52
N ASP A 499 -13.36 -24.49 -15.50
CA ASP A 499 -13.63 -25.75 -16.21
C ASP A 499 -12.37 -26.28 -16.91
N TRP A 500 -11.70 -25.42 -17.69
CA TRP A 500 -10.46 -25.79 -18.37
C TRP A 500 -9.35 -26.20 -17.40
N MET A 501 -9.20 -25.50 -16.27
CA MET A 501 -8.22 -25.85 -15.24
C MET A 501 -8.49 -27.19 -14.56
N LYS A 502 -9.76 -27.64 -14.47
CA LYS A 502 -10.11 -28.98 -13.98
C LYS A 502 -9.72 -30.05 -15.00
N GLY A 503 -10.09 -29.86 -16.27
CA GLY A 503 -9.75 -30.80 -17.35
C GLY A 503 -8.23 -30.97 -17.54
N ALA A 504 -7.44 -29.93 -17.24
CA ALA A 504 -5.98 -29.97 -17.32
C ALA A 504 -5.28 -30.61 -16.11
N ARG A 505 -6.00 -31.01 -15.05
CA ARG A 505 -5.44 -31.72 -13.87
C ARG A 505 -5.55 -33.25 -13.99
N ASP A 506 -6.42 -33.74 -14.88
CA ASP A 506 -6.74 -35.16 -15.04
C ASP A 506 -6.01 -35.85 -16.22
N GLY A 507 -5.11 -35.13 -16.91
CA GLY A 507 -4.24 -35.63 -17.98
C GLY A 507 -2.79 -35.27 -17.73
#